data_AF-E3NKX1-F1
#
_entry.id   AF-E3NKX1-F1
#
_cell.length_a   1.000
_cell.length_b   1.000
_cell.length_c   1.000
_cell.angle_alpha   90.00
_cell.angle_beta   90.00
_cell.angle_gamma   90.00
#
_symmetry.space_group_name_H-M   'P 1'
#
loop_
_entity.id
_entity.type
_entity.pdbx_description
1 polymer ?
#
loop_
_entity_poly.entity_id
_entity_poly.type
_entity_poly.pdbx_seq_one_letter_code
_entity_poly.pdbx_strand_id
1 'polypeptide(L)'
;MEGQREIRSFPIQKLPYLVTSRIIRLMESWEQENHFRFFSCGTASQETGIGRFVTLEEVSKWLKPTETNQLEIIVGLLEKFVSIIPQSFMEVHLNLPEMRTMSIQNVFFHPIIRNCEAVIIIGGKEISSEDLNFILDTASCLRHLRIEDTSTPPYGYFHEKIFELKTFECHTYDWMCIESLFTLKNHGKLSIGKNRFSYADLNRFLKFWVHCEVDMFDRYLHIDMEEDIAEDELFDGITRLNSNRFGLPAYLIKADSNHQQRRKLILCIWYQKRTLKLGAWLPDDRWPIEVEGDKTFQGEYDALIAVERRMELEQILKENRGEEILNEIRELNEQLEELQEESMFTITECIEF
;
A
#
# COMPACT_ATOMS: atom_id res chain seq x y z
N MET A 1 -14.57 16.45 21.79
CA MET A 1 -13.41 16.79 22.65
C MET A 1 -12.19 16.86 21.75
N GLU A 2 -11.94 18.04 21.20
CA GLU A 2 -10.73 18.32 20.43
C GLU A 2 -9.59 18.60 21.41
N GLY A 3 -8.58 17.74 21.41
CA GLY A 3 -7.34 17.98 22.13
C GLY A 3 -6.50 18.99 21.37
N GLN A 4 -6.58 20.27 21.74
CA GLN A 4 -5.61 21.27 21.36
C GLN A 4 -4.22 20.81 21.83
N ARG A 5 -3.33 20.51 20.88
CA ARG A 5 -1.90 20.36 21.18
C ARG A 5 -1.35 21.74 21.53
N GLU A 6 -1.07 21.97 22.81
CA GLU A 6 -0.27 23.11 23.26
C GLU A 6 1.09 23.09 22.53
N ILE A 7 1.27 23.99 21.56
CA ILE A 7 2.58 24.32 21.02
C ILE A 7 3.31 25.10 22.11
N ARG A 8 4.08 24.40 22.94
CA ARG A 8 5.00 25.05 23.88
C ARG A 8 5.96 25.92 23.07
N SER A 9 6.00 27.21 23.35
CA SER A 9 6.92 28.15 22.74
C SER A 9 8.36 27.78 23.12
N PHE A 10 9.15 27.38 22.13
CA PHE A 10 10.55 26.97 22.31
C PHE A 10 11.51 28.17 22.20
N PRO A 11 12.57 28.24 23.02
CA PRO A 11 13.53 29.34 22.97
C PRO A 11 14.56 29.08 21.85
N ILE A 12 14.25 29.50 20.62
CA ILE A 12 15.16 29.48 19.45
C ILE A 12 16.34 30.50 19.61
N GLN A 13 16.42 31.18 20.75
CA GLN A 13 17.31 32.32 21.03
C GLN A 13 18.82 32.00 21.03
N LYS A 14 19.22 30.72 20.91
CA LYS A 14 20.63 30.29 20.86
C LYS A 14 21.15 30.03 19.44
N LEU A 15 20.32 30.12 18.41
CA LEU A 15 20.75 29.90 17.03
C LEU A 15 21.05 31.25 16.33
N PRO A 16 22.00 31.29 15.38
CA PRO A 16 22.20 32.46 14.54
C PRO A 16 20.90 32.85 13.82
N TYR A 17 20.60 34.15 13.74
CA TYR A 17 19.35 34.66 13.16
C TYR A 17 19.00 34.09 11.78
N LEU A 18 19.99 33.87 10.91
CA LEU A 18 19.81 33.27 9.59
C LEU A 18 19.36 31.80 9.66
N VAL A 19 19.95 31.01 10.57
CA VAL A 19 19.59 29.62 10.83
C VAL A 19 18.19 29.54 11.43
N THR A 20 17.89 30.38 12.42
CA THR A 20 16.55 30.52 13.02
C THR A 20 15.51 30.87 11.98
N SER A 21 15.77 31.88 11.14
CA SER A 21 14.84 32.32 10.11
C SER A 21 14.60 31.25 9.05
N ARG A 22 15.62 30.47 8.68
CA ARG A 22 15.48 29.34 7.76
C ARG A 22 14.73 28.17 8.38
N ILE A 23 14.99 27.83 9.64
CA ILE A 23 14.24 26.81 10.38
C ILE A 23 12.77 27.22 10.54
N ILE A 24 12.49 28.48 10.89
CA ILE A 24 11.11 28.99 10.98
C ILE A 24 10.43 28.96 9.61
N ARG A 25 11.10 29.38 8.54
CA ARG A 25 10.59 29.33 7.17
C ARG A 25 10.39 27.90 6.65
N LEU A 26 11.20 26.96 7.13
CA LEU A 26 11.04 25.53 6.90
C LEU A 26 9.77 25.06 7.65
N MET A 27 9.61 25.45 8.92
CA MET A 27 8.42 25.20 9.75
C MET A 27 7.14 25.93 9.30
N GLU A 28 7.22 26.99 8.50
CA GLU A 28 6.05 27.65 7.89
C GLU A 28 5.64 26.94 6.59
N SER A 29 6.61 26.40 5.84
CA SER A 29 6.37 25.53 4.67
C SER A 29 5.80 24.16 5.07
N TRP A 30 6.02 23.75 6.33
CA TRP A 30 5.48 22.53 6.96
C TRP A 30 3.96 22.46 6.94
N GLU A 31 3.26 23.59 7.04
CA GLU A 31 1.79 23.60 6.93
C GLU A 31 1.29 23.23 5.51
N GLN A 32 2.20 23.15 4.52
CA GLN A 32 1.87 22.94 3.11
C GLN A 32 2.42 21.62 2.53
N GLU A 33 3.61 21.14 2.92
CA GLU A 33 4.30 20.02 2.21
C GLU A 33 4.74 18.81 3.06
N ASN A 34 4.40 18.73 4.35
CA ASN A 34 4.50 17.54 5.23
C ASN A 34 5.87 16.84 5.46
N HIS A 35 6.98 17.19 4.81
CA HIS A 35 8.25 16.44 4.95
C HIS A 35 9.52 17.32 4.98
N PHE A 36 10.54 16.91 5.74
CA PHE A 36 11.84 17.60 5.85
C PHE A 36 13.02 16.67 5.59
N ARG A 37 13.88 17.06 4.64
CA ARG A 37 15.18 16.41 4.40
C ARG A 37 16.20 16.81 5.47
N PHE A 38 16.54 15.91 6.39
CA PHE A 38 17.48 16.20 7.50
C PHE A 38 18.83 15.50 7.40
N PHE A 39 18.88 14.32 6.78
CA PHE A 39 20.11 13.54 6.66
C PHE A 39 20.29 13.10 5.21
N SER A 40 21.46 13.35 4.62
CA SER A 40 21.83 12.87 3.30
C SER A 40 23.25 12.32 3.37
N CYS A 41 23.41 11.03 3.05
CA CYS A 41 24.71 10.40 2.91
C CYS A 41 25.04 10.26 1.42
N GLY A 42 26.05 10.99 0.95
CA GLY A 42 26.42 11.13 -0.46
C GLY A 42 26.62 12.59 -0.87
N THR A 43 27.54 12.84 -1.81
CA THR A 43 27.99 14.17 -2.25
C THR A 43 27.15 14.90 -3.30
N ALA A 44 26.07 14.35 -3.86
CA ALA A 44 25.30 14.99 -4.92
C ALA A 44 23.96 15.52 -4.40
N SER A 45 23.95 16.81 -4.06
CA SER A 45 22.76 17.64 -4.15
C SER A 45 22.31 17.68 -5.62
N GLN A 46 21.29 16.90 -6.01
CA GLN A 46 20.56 17.25 -7.22
C GLN A 46 19.66 18.45 -6.92
N GLU A 47 20.04 19.56 -7.56
CA GLU A 47 19.25 20.78 -7.69
C GLU A 47 17.99 20.52 -8.51
N THR A 48 16.97 19.93 -7.91
CA THR A 48 15.61 19.92 -8.50
C THR A 48 14.59 20.14 -7.39
N GLY A 49 14.57 21.37 -6.90
CA GLY A 49 13.60 21.89 -5.95
C GLY A 49 14.13 23.16 -5.33
N ILE A 50 13.54 24.31 -5.65
CA ILE A 50 13.85 25.57 -4.97
C ILE A 50 13.44 25.39 -3.48
N GLY A 51 14.38 25.10 -2.58
CA GLY A 51 14.01 24.74 -1.20
C GLY A 51 15.12 24.86 -0.15
N ARG A 52 15.37 26.08 0.33
CA ARG A 52 15.84 26.45 1.70
C ARG A 52 16.66 25.40 2.51
N PHE A 53 17.80 24.92 2.00
CA PHE A 53 18.74 24.11 2.80
C PHE A 53 19.58 24.99 3.73
N VAL A 54 19.86 24.51 4.96
CA VAL A 54 20.86 25.13 5.83
C VAL A 54 22.25 24.81 5.28
N THR A 55 23.07 25.83 5.00
CA THR A 55 24.40 25.62 4.40
C THR A 55 25.43 25.18 5.46
N LEU A 56 26.49 24.48 5.04
CA LEU A 56 27.59 24.10 5.93
C LEU A 56 28.24 25.32 6.61
N GLU A 57 28.30 26.44 5.90
CA GLU A 57 28.79 27.72 6.46
C GLU A 57 27.89 28.23 7.59
N GLU A 58 26.57 28.11 7.45
CA GLU A 58 25.58 28.53 8.45
C GLU A 58 25.67 27.69 9.74
N VAL A 59 26.02 26.41 9.64
CA VAL A 59 26.18 25.49 10.78
C VAL A 59 27.62 25.31 11.24
N SER A 60 28.60 25.89 10.54
CA SER A 60 30.03 25.76 10.87
C SER A 60 30.37 26.15 12.32
N LYS A 61 29.62 27.11 12.89
CA LYS A 61 29.75 27.55 14.28
C LYS A 61 29.35 26.49 15.31
N TRP A 62 28.68 25.43 14.87
CA TRP A 62 28.24 24.32 15.72
C TRP A 62 29.14 23.10 15.60
N LEU A 63 30.08 23.08 14.65
CA LEU A 63 31.01 21.99 14.46
C LEU A 63 32.22 22.15 15.37
N LYS A 64 32.74 21.05 15.90
CA LYS A 64 34.02 21.08 16.61
C LYS A 64 35.16 21.13 15.58
N PRO A 65 36.24 21.90 15.82
CA PRO A 65 37.37 22.00 14.89
C PRO A 65 38.06 20.66 14.55
N THR A 66 37.82 19.62 15.36
CA THR A 66 38.42 18.29 15.26
C THR A 66 37.57 17.26 14.50
N GLU A 67 36.32 17.59 14.16
CA GLU A 67 35.43 16.67 13.44
C GLU A 67 35.78 16.67 11.94
N THR A 68 36.46 15.63 11.49
CA THR A 68 36.82 15.43 10.06
C THR A 68 36.01 14.32 9.39
N ASN A 69 35.36 13.46 10.19
CA ASN A 69 34.48 12.40 9.70
C ASN A 69 33.09 12.98 9.40
N GLN A 70 32.62 12.81 8.15
CA GLN A 70 31.32 13.30 7.71
C GLN A 70 30.15 12.79 8.57
N LEU A 71 30.20 11.55 9.06
CA LEU A 71 29.13 11.00 9.90
C LEU A 71 29.10 11.68 11.26
N GLU A 72 30.26 11.91 11.87
CA GLU A 72 30.36 12.58 13.18
C GLU A 72 29.90 14.03 13.10
N ILE A 73 30.25 14.75 12.02
CA ILE A 73 29.75 16.09 11.72
C ILE A 73 28.22 16.08 11.61
N ILE A 74 27.67 15.18 10.79
CA ILE A 74 26.23 15.13 10.53
C ILE A 74 25.47 14.71 11.80
N VAL A 75 25.96 13.71 12.53
CA VAL A 75 25.39 13.25 13.80
C VAL A 75 25.43 14.35 14.86
N GLY A 76 26.56 15.05 15.01
CA GLY A 76 26.70 16.14 15.97
C GLY A 76 25.79 17.33 15.66
N LEU A 77 25.49 17.57 14.38
CA LEU A 77 24.45 18.51 13.98
C LEU A 77 23.06 17.97 14.30
N LEU A 78 22.76 16.72 13.95
CA LEU A 78 21.48 16.09 14.23
C LEU A 78 21.16 16.07 15.73
N GLU A 79 22.12 15.79 16.61
CA GLU A 79 21.96 15.89 18.07
C GLU A 79 21.40 17.24 18.51
N LYS A 80 21.86 18.32 17.88
CA LYS A 80 21.37 19.68 18.16
C LYS A 80 19.98 19.91 17.57
N PHE A 81 19.73 19.41 16.36
CA PHE A 81 18.43 19.54 15.70
C PHE A 81 17.33 18.72 16.38
N VAL A 82 17.62 17.53 16.89
CA VAL A 82 16.66 16.69 17.64
C VAL A 82 16.11 17.41 18.88
N SER A 83 16.90 18.31 19.50
CA SER A 83 16.42 19.12 20.62
C SER A 83 15.37 20.17 20.22
N ILE A 84 15.22 20.43 18.92
CA ILE A 84 14.33 21.44 18.33
C ILE A 84 13.17 20.75 17.60
N ILE A 85 13.45 19.67 16.87
CA ILE A 85 12.51 18.98 15.98
C ILE A 85 12.47 17.49 16.38
N PRO A 86 11.29 16.91 16.65
CA PRO A 86 11.19 15.50 17.00
C PRO A 86 11.74 14.59 15.89
N GLN A 87 12.40 13.50 16.29
CA GLN A 87 12.99 12.50 15.36
C GLN A 87 11.94 11.87 14.44
N SER A 88 10.69 11.81 14.89
CA SER A 88 9.53 11.34 14.13
C SER A 88 9.16 12.22 12.94
N PHE A 89 9.97 13.21 12.58
CA PHE A 89 9.83 14.03 11.37
C PHE A 89 11.11 13.99 10.51
N MET A 90 12.05 13.11 10.84
CA MET A 90 13.33 13.03 10.15
C MET A 90 13.29 12.07 8.98
N GLU A 91 13.82 12.54 7.85
CA GLU A 91 14.05 11.72 6.66
C GLU A 91 15.55 11.48 6.44
N VAL A 92 15.89 10.23 6.15
CA VAL A 92 17.25 9.74 5.95
C VAL A 92 17.44 9.38 4.48
N HIS A 93 18.23 10.16 3.76
CA HIS A 93 18.60 9.90 2.38
C HIS A 93 19.93 9.14 2.30
N LEU A 94 19.93 8.02 1.59
CA LEU A 94 21.08 7.16 1.36
C LEU A 94 21.40 7.12 -0.13
N ASN A 95 22.42 7.85 -0.58
CA ASN A 95 22.88 7.82 -1.96
C ASN A 95 23.95 6.74 -2.12
N LEU A 96 23.54 5.51 -2.46
CA LEU A 96 24.42 4.34 -2.42
C LEU A 96 25.68 4.49 -3.31
N PRO A 97 25.60 5.02 -4.55
CA PRO A 97 26.77 5.28 -5.39
C PRO A 97 27.84 6.17 -4.74
N GLU A 98 27.45 7.01 -3.77
CA GLU A 98 28.33 7.97 -3.13
C GLU A 98 28.79 7.53 -1.73
N MET A 99 28.19 6.48 -1.18
CA MET A 99 28.56 5.87 0.10
C MET A 99 29.84 5.02 -0.02
N ARG A 100 30.99 5.68 -0.23
CA ARG A 100 32.29 5.00 -0.46
C ARG A 100 32.94 4.45 0.80
N THR A 101 32.69 5.06 1.96
CA THR A 101 33.38 4.77 3.22
C THR A 101 32.43 4.36 4.35
N MET A 102 31.12 4.49 4.13
CA MET A 102 30.09 4.19 5.11
C MET A 102 29.14 3.15 4.54
N SER A 103 28.84 2.13 5.32
CA SER A 103 27.74 1.20 5.00
C SER A 103 26.43 1.68 5.62
N ILE A 104 25.32 1.11 5.19
CA ILE A 104 24.00 1.37 5.77
C ILE A 104 24.00 1.00 7.26
N GLN A 105 24.67 -0.08 7.64
CA GLN A 105 24.80 -0.48 9.04
C GLN A 105 25.50 0.59 9.88
N ASN A 106 26.56 1.22 9.36
CA ASN A 106 27.26 2.29 10.07
C ASN A 106 26.35 3.50 10.33
N VAL A 107 25.48 3.83 9.37
CA VAL A 107 24.52 4.93 9.47
C VAL A 107 23.47 4.62 10.55
N PHE A 108 22.82 3.46 10.46
CA PHE A 108 21.77 3.06 11.41
C PHE A 108 22.31 2.60 12.77
N PHE A 109 23.62 2.46 12.95
CA PHE A 109 24.22 2.25 14.27
C PHE A 109 23.89 3.42 15.20
N HIS A 110 23.74 4.64 14.67
CA HIS A 110 23.48 5.83 15.47
C HIS A 110 22.01 5.93 15.97
N PRO A 111 21.75 6.02 17.28
CA PRO A 111 20.39 5.99 17.85
C PRO A 111 19.44 7.05 17.29
N ILE A 112 19.96 8.23 16.95
CA ILE A 112 19.14 9.32 16.39
C ILE A 112 18.53 8.95 15.04
N ILE A 113 19.27 8.21 14.23
CA ILE A 113 18.86 7.82 12.89
C ILE A 113 17.83 6.68 12.96
N ARG A 114 17.92 5.80 13.96
CA ARG A 114 16.96 4.70 14.19
C ARG A 114 15.53 5.18 14.41
N ASN A 115 15.37 6.38 14.94
CA ASN A 115 14.06 6.98 15.22
C ASN A 115 13.55 7.86 14.08
N CYS A 116 14.12 7.76 12.87
CA CYS A 116 13.62 8.47 11.70
C CYS A 116 12.22 8.00 11.31
N GLU A 117 11.48 8.90 10.65
CA GLU A 117 10.15 8.60 10.11
C GLU A 117 10.23 8.02 8.70
N ALA A 118 11.21 8.48 7.90
CA ALA A 118 11.36 8.07 6.52
C ALA A 118 12.80 7.72 6.15
N VAL A 119 12.95 6.78 5.23
CA VAL A 119 14.22 6.43 4.59
C VAL A 119 14.04 6.48 3.08
N ILE A 120 14.94 7.18 2.40
CA ILE A 120 14.94 7.36 0.95
C ILE A 120 16.27 6.85 0.42
N ILE A 121 16.23 5.78 -0.36
CA ILE A 121 17.40 5.13 -0.94
C ILE A 121 17.50 5.58 -2.39
N ILE A 122 18.65 6.13 -2.77
CA ILE A 122 18.88 6.77 -4.07
C ILE A 122 20.05 6.08 -4.75
N GLY A 123 19.80 5.58 -5.96
CA GLY A 123 20.83 5.01 -6.83
C GLY A 123 21.46 3.71 -6.32
N GLY A 124 22.16 3.03 -7.22
CA GLY A 124 22.68 1.67 -7.02
C GLY A 124 22.00 0.69 -7.98
N LYS A 125 22.74 -0.33 -8.46
CA LYS A 125 22.16 -1.33 -9.37
C LYS A 125 21.12 -2.20 -8.68
N GLU A 126 21.38 -2.61 -7.46
CA GLU A 126 20.54 -3.49 -6.65
C GLU A 126 20.89 -3.24 -5.18
N ILE A 127 19.90 -3.13 -4.31
CA ILE A 127 20.11 -3.08 -2.87
C ILE A 127 20.08 -4.50 -2.31
N SER A 128 21.00 -4.84 -1.42
CA SER A 128 21.04 -6.20 -0.85
C SER A 128 19.84 -6.44 0.09
N SER A 129 19.35 -7.67 0.14
CA SER A 129 18.33 -8.07 1.14
C SER A 129 18.82 -7.81 2.57
N GLU A 130 20.12 -7.98 2.82
CA GLU A 130 20.74 -7.73 4.13
C GLU A 130 20.61 -6.27 4.56
N ASP A 131 20.85 -5.33 3.66
CA ASP A 131 20.71 -3.90 3.93
C ASP A 131 19.25 -3.49 4.13
N LEU A 132 18.34 -4.00 3.29
CA LEU A 132 16.90 -3.72 3.46
C LEU A 132 16.36 -4.28 4.77
N ASN A 133 16.70 -5.53 5.10
CA ASN A 133 16.35 -6.14 6.39
C ASN A 133 16.91 -5.29 7.53
N PHE A 134 18.17 -4.87 7.45
CA PHE A 134 18.78 -4.05 8.49
C PHE A 134 18.04 -2.74 8.72
N ILE A 135 17.60 -2.06 7.66
CA ILE A 135 16.80 -0.83 7.76
C ILE A 135 15.46 -1.13 8.43
N LEU A 136 14.71 -2.11 7.92
CA LEU A 136 13.37 -2.47 8.43
C LEU A 136 13.41 -2.98 9.87
N ASP A 137 14.51 -3.62 10.27
CA ASP A 137 14.70 -4.14 11.63
C ASP A 137 15.20 -3.11 12.63
N THR A 138 15.98 -2.14 12.16
CA THR A 138 16.63 -1.18 13.05
C THR A 138 15.85 0.12 13.20
N ALA A 139 15.06 0.52 12.20
CA ALA A 139 14.33 1.78 12.21
C ALA A 139 12.98 1.66 12.97
N SER A 140 12.97 2.01 14.25
CA SER A 140 11.83 1.79 15.17
C SER A 140 10.61 2.68 14.93
N CYS A 141 10.78 3.80 14.23
CA CYS A 141 9.68 4.74 13.91
C CYS A 141 9.39 4.84 12.41
N LEU A 142 9.93 3.91 11.61
CA LEU A 142 9.84 3.98 10.16
C LEU A 142 8.38 3.85 9.71
N ARG A 143 7.93 4.86 8.98
CA ARG A 143 6.60 4.90 8.35
C ARG A 143 6.67 4.92 6.84
N HIS A 144 7.78 5.45 6.31
CA HIS A 144 7.95 5.69 4.89
C HIS A 144 9.29 5.11 4.42
N LEU A 145 9.26 4.23 3.43
CA LEU A 145 10.46 3.75 2.75
C LEU A 145 10.30 3.99 1.26
N ARG A 146 11.22 4.75 0.68
CA ARG A 146 11.26 5.01 -0.76
C ARG A 146 12.58 4.53 -1.35
N ILE A 147 12.50 3.86 -2.49
CA ILE A 147 13.63 3.46 -3.31
C ILE A 147 13.50 4.17 -4.65
N GLU A 148 14.38 5.15 -4.88
CA GLU A 148 14.42 6.00 -6.06
C GLU A 148 15.45 5.49 -7.09
N ASP A 149 15.44 6.08 -8.29
CA ASP A 149 16.26 5.71 -9.44
C ASP A 149 16.03 4.27 -9.94
N THR A 150 17.06 3.64 -10.51
CA THR A 150 17.02 2.26 -11.03
C THR A 150 17.26 1.22 -9.95
N SER A 151 17.31 1.60 -8.67
CA SER A 151 17.49 0.66 -7.58
C SER A 151 16.21 -0.11 -7.31
N THR A 152 16.34 -1.41 -7.16
CA THR A 152 15.24 -2.30 -6.82
C THR A 152 15.69 -3.30 -5.76
N PRO A 153 14.79 -3.76 -4.89
CA PRO A 153 15.03 -4.97 -4.10
C PRO A 153 15.37 -6.18 -4.99
N PRO A 154 16.02 -7.21 -4.42
CA PRO A 154 16.28 -8.46 -5.13
C PRO A 154 14.99 -9.19 -5.48
N TYR A 155 14.99 -9.94 -6.58
CA TYR A 155 13.82 -10.72 -6.97
C TYR A 155 13.40 -11.72 -5.88
N GLY A 156 12.10 -11.77 -5.58
CA GLY A 156 11.52 -12.58 -4.51
C GLY A 156 11.83 -12.07 -3.11
N TYR A 157 12.37 -10.86 -2.96
CA TYR A 157 12.56 -10.25 -1.66
C TYR A 157 11.23 -10.13 -0.92
N PHE A 158 11.23 -10.42 0.37
CA PHE A 158 10.05 -10.33 1.21
C PHE A 158 10.47 -9.95 2.63
N HIS A 159 9.75 -9.00 3.22
CA HIS A 159 9.88 -8.63 4.62
C HIS A 159 8.52 -8.16 5.14
N GLU A 160 8.03 -8.74 6.23
CA GLU A 160 6.68 -8.50 6.77
C GLU A 160 6.41 -7.00 7.02
N LYS A 161 7.40 -6.30 7.60
CA LYS A 161 7.30 -4.87 7.90
C LYS A 161 7.07 -3.96 6.69
N ILE A 162 7.36 -4.39 5.46
CA ILE A 162 7.06 -3.57 4.27
C ILE A 162 5.58 -3.26 4.19
N PHE A 163 4.72 -4.22 4.54
CA PHE A 163 3.27 -4.06 4.54
C PHE A 163 2.74 -3.42 5.84
N GLU A 164 3.60 -3.20 6.83
CA GLU A 164 3.26 -2.43 8.04
C GLU A 164 3.57 -0.94 7.86
N LEU A 165 4.42 -0.58 6.88
CA LEU A 165 4.71 0.80 6.56
C LEU A 165 3.45 1.53 6.10
N LYS A 166 3.35 2.81 6.47
CA LYS A 166 2.30 3.70 5.96
C LYS A 166 2.47 3.93 4.46
N THR A 167 3.72 3.94 3.98
CA THR A 167 4.03 4.09 2.55
C THR A 167 5.32 3.37 2.21
N PHE A 168 5.26 2.52 1.19
CA PHE A 168 6.42 1.97 0.52
C PHE A 168 6.34 2.34 -0.96
N GLU A 169 7.42 2.91 -1.51
CA GLU A 169 7.47 3.36 -2.90
C GLU A 169 8.76 2.88 -3.56
N CYS A 170 8.66 2.28 -4.73
CA CYS A 170 9.80 1.89 -5.55
C CYS A 170 9.49 2.19 -7.03
N HIS A 171 10.52 2.41 -7.85
CA HIS A 171 10.36 2.65 -9.28
C HIS A 171 9.70 1.47 -10.01
N THR A 172 10.05 0.24 -9.62
CA THR A 172 9.42 -0.97 -10.15
C THR A 172 9.17 -2.00 -9.04
N TYR A 173 8.16 -2.83 -9.26
CA TYR A 173 7.75 -3.94 -8.40
C TYR A 173 8.04 -5.30 -9.09
N ASP A 174 8.90 -5.31 -10.10
CA ASP A 174 9.36 -6.51 -10.83
C ASP A 174 9.96 -7.59 -9.92
N TRP A 175 10.45 -7.18 -8.75
CA TRP A 175 11.03 -8.04 -7.73
C TRP A 175 9.97 -8.80 -6.91
N MET A 176 8.72 -8.35 -6.92
CA MET A 176 7.67 -8.91 -6.07
C MET A 176 7.13 -10.22 -6.66
N CYS A 177 7.04 -11.26 -5.82
CA CYS A 177 6.31 -12.48 -6.14
C CYS A 177 4.86 -12.38 -5.67
N ILE A 178 3.94 -13.03 -6.38
CA ILE A 178 2.51 -12.99 -6.05
C ILE A 178 2.21 -13.52 -4.65
N GLU A 179 3.01 -14.49 -4.18
CA GLU A 179 2.93 -15.07 -2.84
C GLU A 179 3.11 -14.01 -1.73
N SER A 180 3.83 -12.92 -2.02
CA SER A 180 3.99 -11.79 -1.10
C SER A 180 2.66 -11.12 -0.80
N LEU A 181 1.70 -11.16 -1.75
CA LEU A 181 0.37 -10.58 -1.54
C LEU A 181 -0.50 -11.47 -0.64
N PHE A 182 -0.19 -12.77 -0.52
CA PHE A 182 -0.96 -13.69 0.33
C PHE A 182 -0.76 -13.42 1.82
N THR A 183 0.30 -12.68 2.19
CA THR A 183 0.59 -12.33 3.58
C THR A 183 -0.09 -11.05 4.03
N LEU A 184 -0.82 -10.36 3.14
CA LEU A 184 -1.53 -9.13 3.48
C LEU A 184 -2.60 -9.40 4.54
N LYS A 185 -2.57 -8.62 5.62
CA LYS A 185 -3.53 -8.68 6.73
C LYS A 185 -3.92 -7.28 7.14
N ASN A 186 -5.16 -6.91 6.85
CA ASN A 186 -5.75 -5.60 7.15
C ASN A 186 -4.86 -4.43 6.72
N HIS A 187 -4.16 -4.58 5.59
CA HIS A 187 -3.28 -3.53 5.09
C HIS A 187 -4.12 -2.36 4.55
N GLY A 188 -3.61 -1.13 4.57
CA GLY A 188 -4.37 0.04 4.16
C GLY A 188 -4.63 0.10 2.65
N LYS A 189 -4.12 1.16 2.01
CA LYS A 189 -4.13 1.29 0.55
C LYS A 189 -2.78 0.81 0.03
N LEU A 190 -2.79 -0.14 -0.90
CA LEU A 190 -1.58 -0.62 -1.58
C LEU A 190 -1.67 -0.31 -3.07
N SER A 191 -0.62 0.33 -3.60
CA SER A 191 -0.46 0.58 -5.02
C SER A 191 0.81 -0.12 -5.51
N ILE A 192 0.65 -1.09 -6.38
CA ILE A 192 1.72 -1.80 -7.06
C ILE A 192 1.82 -1.20 -8.46
N GLY A 193 2.92 -0.50 -8.72
CA GLY A 193 3.20 0.08 -10.03
C GLY A 193 3.61 -1.00 -11.04
N LYS A 194 4.48 -0.62 -11.99
CA LYS A 194 5.07 -1.55 -12.96
C LYS A 194 5.57 -2.84 -12.28
N ASN A 195 5.07 -3.99 -12.71
CA ASN A 195 5.30 -5.29 -12.11
C ASN A 195 5.36 -6.39 -13.18
N ARG A 196 5.51 -7.65 -12.75
CA ARG A 196 5.59 -8.85 -13.62
C ARG A 196 4.44 -9.83 -13.44
N PHE A 197 3.35 -9.42 -12.78
CA PHE A 197 2.23 -10.31 -12.55
C PHE A 197 1.49 -10.60 -13.86
N SER A 198 1.31 -11.89 -14.14
CA SER A 198 0.41 -12.36 -15.18
C SER A 198 -1.04 -12.39 -14.68
N TYR A 199 -2.02 -12.51 -15.58
CA TYR A 199 -3.41 -12.72 -15.17
C TYR A 199 -3.58 -14.08 -14.45
N ALA A 200 -2.78 -15.09 -14.79
CA ALA A 200 -2.71 -16.35 -14.04
C ALA A 200 -2.20 -16.15 -12.59
N ASP A 201 -1.21 -15.28 -12.37
CA ASP A 201 -0.78 -14.93 -11.00
C ASP A 201 -1.91 -14.24 -10.24
N LEU A 202 -2.58 -13.28 -10.87
CA LEU A 202 -3.71 -12.59 -10.26
C LEU A 202 -4.91 -13.52 -10.00
N ASN A 203 -5.17 -14.50 -10.87
CA ASN A 203 -6.16 -15.54 -10.64
C ASN A 203 -5.84 -16.35 -9.37
N ARG A 204 -4.57 -16.76 -9.17
CA ARG A 204 -4.12 -17.42 -7.93
C ARG A 204 -4.38 -16.53 -6.72
N PHE A 205 -4.14 -15.22 -6.83
CA PHE A 205 -4.45 -14.27 -5.78
C PHE A 205 -5.95 -14.13 -5.51
N LEU A 206 -6.79 -14.08 -6.55
CA LEU A 206 -8.25 -14.03 -6.37
C LEU A 206 -8.77 -15.30 -5.69
N LYS A 207 -8.32 -16.48 -6.10
CA LYS A 207 -8.65 -17.75 -5.44
C LYS A 207 -8.21 -17.76 -3.98
N PHE A 208 -7.00 -17.28 -3.68
CA PHE A 208 -6.55 -17.10 -2.31
C PHE A 208 -7.44 -16.12 -1.53
N TRP A 209 -7.79 -14.99 -2.14
CA TRP A 209 -8.66 -13.99 -1.52
C TRP A 209 -10.04 -14.56 -1.21
N VAL A 210 -10.62 -15.41 -2.05
CA VAL A 210 -11.95 -16.04 -1.79
C VAL A 210 -11.92 -16.87 -0.50
N HIS A 211 -10.89 -17.69 -0.31
CA HIS A 211 -10.74 -18.59 0.84
C HIS A 211 -10.03 -17.97 2.05
N CYS A 212 -9.61 -16.70 1.98
CA CYS A 212 -8.87 -16.07 3.07
C CYS A 212 -9.79 -15.82 4.28
N GLU A 213 -9.33 -16.20 5.48
CA GLU A 213 -10.13 -16.06 6.70
C GLU A 213 -10.18 -14.63 7.25
N VAL A 214 -9.30 -13.75 6.77
CA VAL A 214 -9.12 -12.38 7.25
C VAL A 214 -9.24 -11.37 6.11
N ASP A 215 -9.62 -10.15 6.45
CA ASP A 215 -9.61 -9.06 5.47
C ASP A 215 -8.16 -8.73 5.09
N MET A 216 -7.78 -8.95 3.82
CA MET A 216 -6.40 -8.74 3.36
C MET A 216 -6.04 -7.24 3.27
N PHE A 217 -6.99 -6.39 2.87
CA PHE A 217 -6.79 -4.95 2.73
C PHE A 217 -8.05 -4.13 3.05
N ASP A 218 -7.86 -2.88 3.47
CA ASP A 218 -8.92 -2.04 4.03
C ASP A 218 -9.74 -1.30 2.96
N ARG A 219 -9.14 -0.92 1.84
CA ARG A 219 -9.90 -0.19 0.81
C ARG A 219 -9.61 -0.70 -0.58
N TYR A 220 -8.38 -0.51 -1.03
CA TYR A 220 -8.03 -0.75 -2.42
C TYR A 220 -6.64 -1.35 -2.53
N LEU A 221 -6.56 -2.39 -3.36
CA LEU A 221 -5.35 -2.84 -3.99
C LEU A 221 -5.39 -2.36 -5.45
N HIS A 222 -4.40 -1.56 -5.83
CA HIS A 222 -4.21 -1.10 -7.20
C HIS A 222 -2.98 -1.79 -7.78
N ILE A 223 -3.12 -2.34 -8.98
CA ILE A 223 -2.03 -3.01 -9.69
C ILE A 223 -2.00 -2.45 -11.10
N ASP A 224 -0.89 -1.84 -11.50
CA ASP A 224 -0.71 -1.40 -12.88
C ASP A 224 -0.59 -2.62 -13.79
N MET A 225 -1.32 -2.60 -14.89
CA MET A 225 -1.34 -3.67 -15.90
C MET A 225 -1.10 -3.05 -17.27
N GLU A 226 -0.27 -3.69 -18.08
CA GLU A 226 0.09 -3.20 -19.42
C GLU A 226 -1.01 -3.45 -20.46
N GLU A 227 -1.89 -4.43 -20.20
CA GLU A 227 -2.92 -4.91 -21.12
C GLU A 227 -4.33 -4.73 -20.54
N ASP A 228 -5.34 -4.81 -21.42
CA ASP A 228 -6.75 -4.89 -21.00
C ASP A 228 -6.98 -6.25 -20.29
N ILE A 229 -8.04 -6.32 -19.45
CA ILE A 229 -8.33 -7.53 -18.67
C ILE A 229 -8.55 -8.75 -19.60
N ALA A 230 -7.67 -9.75 -19.48
CA ALA A 230 -7.90 -11.09 -20.00
C ALA A 230 -8.86 -11.84 -19.05
N GLU A 231 -10.16 -11.64 -19.24
CA GLU A 231 -11.20 -12.15 -18.32
C GLU A 231 -11.14 -13.66 -18.14
N ASP A 232 -10.94 -14.40 -19.24
CA ASP A 232 -10.89 -15.86 -19.25
C ASP A 232 -9.71 -16.41 -18.42
N GLU A 233 -8.61 -15.66 -18.33
CA GLU A 233 -7.43 -16.05 -17.53
C GLU A 233 -7.57 -15.58 -16.08
N LEU A 234 -8.02 -14.33 -15.88
CA LEU A 234 -8.14 -13.73 -14.55
C LEU A 234 -9.18 -14.44 -13.67
N PHE A 235 -10.30 -14.85 -14.27
CA PHE A 235 -11.44 -15.45 -13.57
C PHE A 235 -11.59 -16.95 -13.80
N ASP A 236 -10.57 -17.60 -14.36
CA ASP A 236 -10.57 -19.05 -14.54
C ASP A 236 -10.86 -19.76 -13.21
N GLY A 237 -11.91 -20.58 -13.20
CA GLY A 237 -12.34 -21.30 -12.00
C GLY A 237 -13.01 -20.44 -10.92
N ILE A 238 -13.54 -19.25 -11.23
CA ILE A 238 -14.19 -18.35 -10.26
C ILE A 238 -15.57 -17.92 -10.76
N THR A 239 -16.61 -18.20 -9.96
CA THR A 239 -17.96 -17.65 -10.19
C THR A 239 -17.98 -16.15 -9.89
N ARG A 240 -18.53 -15.36 -10.81
CA ARG A 240 -18.54 -13.89 -10.73
C ARG A 240 -19.82 -13.27 -11.27
N LEU A 241 -20.10 -12.04 -10.83
CA LEU A 241 -21.06 -11.14 -11.47
C LEU A 241 -20.34 -10.13 -12.35
N ASN A 242 -20.91 -9.84 -13.52
CA ASN A 242 -20.48 -8.75 -14.39
C ASN A 242 -21.50 -7.62 -14.24
N SER A 243 -21.09 -6.49 -13.69
CA SER A 243 -21.95 -5.34 -13.42
C SER A 243 -21.49 -4.11 -14.19
N ASN A 244 -22.44 -3.39 -14.78
CA ASN A 244 -22.20 -2.05 -15.35
C ASN A 244 -22.78 -0.94 -14.46
N ARG A 245 -23.27 -1.29 -13.26
CA ARG A 245 -24.03 -0.41 -12.36
C ARG A 245 -23.22 0.81 -11.89
N PHE A 246 -21.90 0.70 -11.86
CA PHE A 246 -20.98 1.73 -11.36
C PHE A 246 -20.47 2.69 -12.44
N GLY A 247 -21.11 2.71 -13.62
CA GLY A 247 -20.72 3.55 -14.75
C GLY A 247 -19.48 3.07 -15.50
N LEU A 248 -18.98 1.89 -15.13
CA LEU A 248 -17.86 1.19 -15.75
C LEU A 248 -18.03 -0.33 -15.52
N PRO A 249 -17.51 -1.17 -16.42
CA PRO A 249 -17.52 -2.62 -16.23
C PRO A 249 -16.77 -3.00 -14.95
N ALA A 250 -17.46 -3.70 -14.06
CA ALA A 250 -16.94 -4.20 -12.80
C ALA A 250 -17.34 -5.67 -12.63
N TYR A 251 -16.46 -6.43 -11.98
CA TYR A 251 -16.67 -7.83 -11.66
C TYR A 251 -16.79 -7.98 -10.15
N LEU A 252 -17.76 -8.77 -9.70
CA LEU A 252 -17.95 -9.02 -8.27
C LEU A 252 -17.78 -10.50 -7.98
N ILE A 253 -16.95 -10.81 -6.98
CA ILE A 253 -16.76 -12.16 -6.47
C ILE A 253 -17.05 -12.18 -4.97
N LYS A 254 -17.52 -13.32 -4.48
CA LYS A 254 -17.86 -13.52 -3.07
C LYS A 254 -16.69 -14.20 -2.34
N ALA A 255 -16.52 -13.87 -1.07
CA ALA A 255 -15.71 -14.67 -0.16
C ALA A 255 -16.46 -15.94 0.28
N ASP A 256 -15.71 -16.94 0.73
CA ASP A 256 -16.32 -18.13 1.33
C ASP A 256 -17.04 -17.80 2.63
N SER A 257 -18.27 -18.31 2.75
CA SER A 257 -19.19 -18.06 3.87
C SER A 257 -18.73 -18.69 5.19
N ASN A 258 -17.69 -19.55 5.16
CA ASN A 258 -17.28 -20.39 6.28
C ASN A 258 -16.39 -19.67 7.32
N HIS A 259 -15.94 -18.44 7.04
CA HIS A 259 -14.91 -17.77 7.86
C HIS A 259 -15.49 -16.63 8.70
N GLN A 260 -15.62 -16.83 10.01
CA GLN A 260 -16.25 -15.87 10.93
C GLN A 260 -15.41 -14.61 11.24
N GLN A 261 -14.13 -14.58 10.87
CA GLN A 261 -13.23 -13.46 11.20
C GLN A 261 -13.20 -12.35 10.14
N ARG A 262 -13.68 -12.65 8.93
CA ARG A 262 -13.68 -11.73 7.80
C ARG A 262 -14.94 -10.88 7.78
N ARG A 263 -14.79 -9.59 7.48
CA ARG A 263 -15.94 -8.67 7.38
C ARG A 263 -16.29 -8.34 5.93
N LYS A 264 -15.32 -8.32 5.03
CA LYS A 264 -15.53 -7.91 3.63
C LYS A 264 -15.78 -9.12 2.76
N LEU A 265 -17.05 -9.32 2.46
CA LEU A 265 -17.55 -10.53 1.80
C LEU A 265 -17.58 -10.41 0.28
N ILE A 266 -17.34 -9.21 -0.25
CA ILE A 266 -17.44 -8.92 -1.67
C ILE A 266 -16.14 -8.28 -2.14
N LEU A 267 -15.60 -8.78 -3.25
CA LEU A 267 -14.54 -8.09 -3.98
C LEU A 267 -15.11 -7.53 -5.27
N CYS A 268 -15.05 -6.21 -5.39
CA CYS A 268 -15.31 -5.50 -6.64
C CYS A 268 -13.98 -5.32 -7.36
N ILE A 269 -13.91 -5.76 -8.62
CA ILE A 269 -12.73 -5.70 -9.46
C ILE A 269 -13.09 -4.87 -10.70
N TRP A 270 -12.31 -3.85 -11.00
CA TRP A 270 -12.54 -3.06 -12.20
C TRP A 270 -11.23 -2.53 -12.78
N TYR A 271 -11.29 -2.19 -14.06
CA TYR A 271 -10.15 -1.65 -14.78
C TYR A 271 -10.34 -0.16 -15.03
N GLN A 272 -9.30 0.63 -14.77
CA GLN A 272 -9.32 2.04 -15.10
C GLN A 272 -7.91 2.56 -15.36
N LYS A 273 -7.70 3.18 -16.53
CA LYS A 273 -6.45 3.87 -16.90
C LYS A 273 -5.20 3.00 -16.72
N ARG A 274 -5.23 1.75 -17.19
CA ARG A 274 -4.11 0.79 -17.07
C ARG A 274 -3.82 0.31 -15.65
N THR A 275 -4.81 0.40 -14.77
CA THR A 275 -4.70 -0.09 -13.41
C THR A 275 -5.89 -1.00 -13.13
N LEU A 276 -5.60 -2.24 -12.75
CA LEU A 276 -6.55 -3.16 -12.15
C LEU A 276 -6.77 -2.74 -10.70
N LYS A 277 -8.03 -2.52 -10.33
CA LYS A 277 -8.42 -2.06 -9.00
C LYS A 277 -9.29 -3.12 -8.34
N LEU A 278 -8.91 -3.48 -7.13
CA LEU A 278 -9.59 -4.47 -6.31
C LEU A 278 -10.04 -3.76 -5.02
N GLY A 279 -11.35 -3.71 -4.79
CA GLY A 279 -11.97 -3.12 -3.60
C GLY A 279 -12.74 -4.17 -2.83
N ALA A 280 -12.42 -4.34 -1.55
CA ALA A 280 -13.10 -5.28 -0.68
C ALA A 280 -14.16 -4.54 0.15
N TRP A 281 -15.38 -5.08 0.18
CA TRP A 281 -16.58 -4.38 0.68
C TRP A 281 -17.45 -5.27 1.57
N LEU A 282 -18.16 -4.63 2.50
CA LEU A 282 -19.34 -5.19 3.13
C LEU A 282 -20.53 -5.12 2.16
N PRO A 283 -21.53 -6.03 2.26
CA PRO A 283 -22.76 -5.93 1.47
C PRO A 283 -23.49 -4.59 1.64
N ASP A 284 -23.48 -4.06 2.87
CA ASP A 284 -24.10 -2.77 3.22
C ASP A 284 -23.24 -1.55 2.87
N ASP A 285 -22.00 -1.74 2.40
CA ASP A 285 -21.15 -0.61 2.03
C ASP A 285 -21.72 0.12 0.82
N ARG A 286 -21.56 1.44 0.83
CA ARG A 286 -21.96 2.32 -0.27
C ARG A 286 -20.80 2.51 -1.23
N TRP A 287 -21.09 2.42 -2.51
CA TRP A 287 -20.11 2.80 -3.52
C TRP A 287 -19.77 4.30 -3.40
N PRO A 288 -18.49 4.68 -3.33
CA PRO A 288 -18.09 6.05 -3.01
C PRO A 288 -18.23 7.04 -4.18
N ILE A 289 -18.74 6.62 -5.33
CA ILE A 289 -19.00 7.50 -6.46
C ILE A 289 -20.47 7.95 -6.39
N GLU A 290 -20.68 9.26 -6.53
CA GLU A 290 -21.98 9.95 -6.64
C GLU A 290 -22.77 9.49 -7.89
N VAL A 291 -23.14 8.22 -7.94
CA VAL A 291 -24.20 7.75 -8.82
C VAL A 291 -25.50 8.00 -8.07
N GLU A 292 -26.46 8.69 -8.69
CA GLU A 292 -27.78 8.92 -8.09
C GLU A 292 -28.38 7.60 -7.56
N GLY A 293 -28.64 7.57 -6.25
CA GLY A 293 -29.21 6.42 -5.54
C GLY A 293 -28.32 5.90 -4.42
N ASP A 294 -28.95 5.52 -3.30
CA ASP A 294 -28.30 4.90 -2.15
C ASP A 294 -28.00 3.41 -2.45
N LYS A 295 -27.09 3.17 -3.38
CA LYS A 295 -26.83 1.84 -3.95
C LYS A 295 -25.75 1.12 -3.13
N THR A 296 -26.18 0.13 -2.33
CA THR A 296 -25.30 -0.83 -1.65
C THR A 296 -25.01 -2.04 -2.56
N PHE A 297 -24.09 -2.91 -2.11
CA PHE A 297 -23.73 -4.17 -2.78
C PHE A 297 -24.64 -5.35 -2.39
N GLN A 298 -25.74 -5.10 -1.67
CA GLN A 298 -26.59 -6.15 -1.11
C GLN A 298 -27.21 -7.05 -2.20
N GLY A 299 -27.74 -6.47 -3.28
CA GLY A 299 -28.33 -7.25 -4.36
C GLY A 299 -27.31 -8.13 -5.08
N GLU A 300 -26.10 -7.62 -5.31
CA GLU A 300 -25.00 -8.40 -5.87
C GLU A 300 -24.55 -9.53 -4.93
N TYR A 301 -24.54 -9.28 -3.62
CA TYR A 301 -24.21 -10.30 -2.62
C TYR A 301 -25.26 -11.42 -2.58
N ASP A 302 -26.54 -11.05 -2.53
CA ASP A 302 -27.65 -12.00 -2.50
C ASP A 302 -27.68 -12.87 -3.76
N ALA A 303 -27.39 -12.28 -4.92
CA ALA A 303 -27.26 -13.02 -6.16
C ALA A 303 -26.09 -14.02 -6.13
N LEU A 304 -24.91 -13.63 -5.61
CA LEU A 304 -23.78 -14.53 -5.48
C LEU A 304 -24.07 -15.70 -4.52
N ILE A 305 -24.80 -15.45 -3.42
CA ILE A 305 -25.26 -16.52 -2.52
C ILE A 305 -26.25 -17.45 -3.23
N ALA A 306 -27.23 -16.89 -3.94
CA ALA A 306 -28.24 -17.69 -4.62
C ALA A 306 -27.62 -18.57 -5.71
N VAL A 307 -26.61 -18.08 -6.45
CA VAL A 307 -25.86 -18.87 -7.44
C VAL A 307 -25.09 -20.01 -6.77
N GLU A 308 -24.33 -19.72 -5.70
CA GLU A 308 -23.58 -20.73 -4.96
C GLU A 308 -24.52 -21.84 -4.45
N ARG A 309 -25.63 -21.45 -3.82
CA ARG A 309 -26.65 -22.40 -3.34
C ARG A 309 -27.26 -23.22 -4.46
N ARG A 310 -27.58 -22.60 -5.60
CA ARG A 310 -28.14 -23.31 -6.76
C ARG A 310 -27.16 -24.35 -7.29
N MET A 311 -25.87 -24.00 -7.42
CA MET A 311 -24.82 -24.92 -7.87
C MET A 311 -24.66 -26.11 -6.92
N GLU A 312 -24.68 -25.89 -5.61
CA GLU A 312 -24.67 -26.98 -4.61
C GLU A 312 -25.85 -27.93 -4.79
N LEU A 313 -27.06 -27.39 -4.94
CA LEU A 313 -28.29 -28.17 -5.13
C LEU A 313 -28.26 -28.97 -6.43
N GLU A 314 -27.76 -28.39 -7.52
CA GLU A 314 -27.60 -29.08 -8.81
C GLU A 314 -26.61 -30.25 -8.68
N GLN A 315 -25.55 -30.08 -7.90
CA GLN A 315 -24.61 -31.17 -7.63
C GLN A 315 -25.26 -32.30 -6.80
N ILE A 316 -26.00 -31.95 -5.74
CA ILE A 316 -26.77 -32.94 -4.95
C ILE A 316 -27.79 -33.67 -5.83
N LEU A 317 -28.44 -32.96 -6.76
CA LEU A 317 -29.45 -33.52 -7.66
C LEU A 317 -28.87 -34.57 -8.62
N LYS A 318 -27.60 -34.43 -9.03
CA LYS A 318 -26.89 -35.46 -9.82
C LYS A 318 -26.77 -36.78 -9.05
N GLU A 319 -26.62 -36.69 -7.72
CA GLU A 319 -26.42 -37.85 -6.84
C GLU A 319 -27.73 -38.41 -6.29
N ASN A 320 -28.76 -37.57 -6.09
CA ASN A 320 -30.04 -37.96 -5.50
C ASN A 320 -31.21 -37.16 -6.10
N ARG A 321 -32.25 -37.84 -6.59
CA ARG A 321 -33.43 -37.17 -7.16
C ARG A 321 -34.43 -36.83 -6.06
N GLY A 322 -34.62 -35.53 -5.79
CA GLY A 322 -35.65 -35.01 -4.89
C GLY A 322 -36.47 -33.89 -5.54
N GLU A 323 -37.79 -33.98 -5.46
CA GLU A 323 -38.72 -32.96 -6.00
C GLU A 323 -38.60 -31.63 -5.22
N GLU A 324 -38.26 -31.69 -3.92
CA GLU A 324 -37.99 -30.53 -3.09
C GLU A 324 -36.78 -29.73 -3.60
N ILE A 325 -35.69 -30.41 -3.96
CA ILE A 325 -34.47 -29.79 -4.53
C ILE A 325 -34.78 -29.08 -5.85
N LEU A 326 -35.59 -29.70 -6.71
CA LEU A 326 -36.01 -29.10 -7.98
C LEU A 326 -36.85 -27.83 -7.79
N ASN A 327 -37.73 -27.82 -6.78
CA ASN A 327 -38.51 -26.64 -6.46
C ASN A 327 -37.62 -25.51 -5.92
N GLU A 328 -36.66 -25.80 -5.03
CA GLU A 328 -35.71 -24.80 -4.50
C GLU A 328 -34.84 -24.21 -5.63
N ILE A 329 -34.35 -25.04 -6.56
CA ILE A 329 -33.62 -24.55 -7.74
C ILE A 329 -34.49 -23.61 -8.60
N ARG A 330 -35.78 -23.92 -8.78
CA ARG A 330 -36.70 -23.05 -9.54
C ARG A 330 -36.89 -21.70 -8.84
N GLU A 331 -37.12 -21.70 -7.53
CA GLU A 331 -37.27 -20.48 -6.73
C GLU A 331 -36.00 -19.62 -6.78
N LEU A 332 -34.82 -20.24 -6.69
CA LEU A 332 -33.55 -19.52 -6.84
C LEU A 332 -33.38 -18.92 -8.24
N ASN A 333 -33.78 -19.62 -9.30
CA ASN A 333 -33.73 -19.07 -10.66
C ASN A 333 -34.66 -17.87 -10.83
N GLU A 334 -35.89 -17.93 -10.30
CA GLU A 334 -36.83 -16.81 -10.32
C GLU A 334 -36.25 -15.59 -9.56
N GLN A 335 -35.67 -15.82 -8.38
CA GLN A 335 -35.00 -14.78 -7.60
C GLN A 335 -33.80 -14.16 -8.36
N LEU A 336 -33.00 -14.99 -9.04
CA LEU A 336 -31.84 -14.51 -9.80
C LEU A 336 -32.25 -13.67 -11.01
N GLU A 337 -33.31 -14.05 -11.72
CA GLU A 337 -33.88 -13.28 -12.82
C GLU A 337 -34.33 -11.89 -12.34
N GLU A 338 -35.07 -11.83 -11.22
CA GLU A 338 -35.50 -10.56 -10.61
C GLU A 338 -34.30 -9.68 -10.24
N LEU A 339 -33.28 -10.24 -9.55
CA LEU A 339 -32.10 -9.49 -9.15
C LEU A 339 -31.28 -8.97 -10.35
N GLN A 340 -31.17 -9.76 -11.42
CA GLN A 340 -30.47 -9.36 -12.65
C GLN A 340 -31.17 -8.17 -13.33
N GLU A 341 -32.51 -8.20 -13.41
CA GLU A 341 -33.30 -7.11 -13.99
C GLU A 341 -33.20 -5.83 -13.16
N GLU A 342 -33.31 -5.91 -11.84
CA GLU A 342 -33.29 -4.74 -10.95
C GLU A 342 -31.91 -4.08 -10.86
N SER A 343 -30.84 -4.88 -10.87
CA SER A 343 -29.49 -4.42 -10.52
C SER A 343 -28.53 -4.30 -11.72
N MET A 344 -28.99 -4.59 -12.94
CA MET A 344 -28.22 -4.45 -14.19
C MET A 344 -26.86 -5.18 -14.17
N PHE A 345 -26.86 -6.43 -13.71
CA PHE A 345 -25.70 -7.31 -13.79
C PHE A 345 -26.04 -8.62 -14.51
N THR A 346 -25.01 -9.33 -14.98
CA THR A 346 -25.12 -10.71 -15.48
C THR A 346 -24.26 -11.63 -14.63
N ILE A 347 -24.63 -12.91 -14.58
CA ILE A 347 -23.88 -13.93 -13.82
C ILE A 347 -23.02 -14.73 -14.79
N THR A 348 -21.77 -14.99 -14.43
CA THR A 348 -20.89 -15.94 -15.12
C THR A 348 -20.45 -17.00 -14.12
N GLU A 349 -20.91 -18.23 -14.35
CA GLU A 349 -20.67 -19.36 -13.45
C GLU A 349 -19.39 -20.09 -13.79
N CYS A 350 -18.69 -20.54 -12.76
CA CYS A 350 -17.64 -21.52 -12.91
C CYS A 350 -18.27 -22.90 -13.14
N ILE A 351 -18.02 -23.50 -14.30
CA ILE A 351 -18.43 -24.88 -14.59
C ILE A 351 -17.28 -25.80 -14.17
N GLU A 352 -17.41 -26.46 -13.02
CA GLU A 352 -16.52 -27.58 -12.68
C GLU A 352 -16.86 -28.77 -13.60
N PHE A 353 -15.92 -29.14 -14.48
CA PHE A 353 -16.06 -30.25 -15.43
C PHE A 353 -15.74 -31.61 -14.82
#